data_AF-A0A8H5RNK5-F1
#
_entry.id   AF-A0A8H5RNK5-F1
#
_cell.length_a   1.000
_cell.length_b   1.000
_cell.length_c   1.000
_cell.angle_alpha   90.00
_cell.angle_beta   90.00
_cell.angle_gamma   90.00
#
_symmetry.space_group_name_H-M   'P 1'
#
loop_
_entity.id
_entity.type
_entity.pdbx_description
1 polymer ?
#
loop_
_entity_poly.entity_id
_entity_poly.type
_entity_poly.pdbx_seq_one_letter_code
_entity_poly.pdbx_strand_id
1 'polypeptide(L)'
;MSQPILSLTPNETKSKAVANLLPCRIHHDGSIDQASTFWTPTTTNEGTRLAYFRGRKLEGKVVKIPEQCRGVVVEQAPERDRKSTNEDVVEDLDADQEPEQIGSMKITAEFDEMVVWGHETVADASTDPYVRSIEEWLQMADRIHSYSPSTDMTQK
;
A
#
# COMPACT_ATOMS: atom_id res chain seq x y z
N MET A 1 -22.90 -12.47 4.70
CA MET A 1 -21.51 -11.95 4.64
C MET A 1 -21.29 -11.43 3.23
N SER A 2 -20.86 -10.19 3.06
CA SER A 2 -20.58 -9.59 1.75
C SER A 2 -19.41 -10.30 1.07
N GLN A 3 -19.53 -10.62 -0.21
CA GLN A 3 -18.42 -11.21 -0.96
C GLN A 3 -17.29 -10.17 -1.15
N PRO A 4 -16.01 -10.56 -1.09
CA PRO A 4 -14.89 -9.63 -1.24
C PRO A 4 -14.72 -9.18 -2.69
N ILE A 5 -14.58 -7.86 -2.91
CA ILE A 5 -14.39 -7.26 -4.25
C ILE A 5 -13.00 -7.56 -4.82
N LEU A 6 -12.00 -7.74 -3.94
CA LEU A 6 -10.61 -8.02 -4.31
C LEU A 6 -10.03 -9.16 -3.47
N SER A 7 -9.23 -10.03 -4.09
CA SER A 7 -8.45 -11.07 -3.41
C SER A 7 -6.95 -10.81 -3.57
N LEU A 8 -6.22 -10.88 -2.45
CA LEU A 8 -4.77 -10.72 -2.42
C LEU A 8 -4.10 -12.09 -2.38
N THR A 9 -3.31 -12.40 -3.41
CA THR A 9 -2.48 -13.61 -3.45
C THR A 9 -1.08 -13.27 -2.94
N PRO A 10 -0.60 -13.96 -1.89
CA PRO A 10 0.77 -13.77 -1.41
C PRO A 10 1.75 -14.29 -2.45
N ASN A 11 2.86 -13.58 -2.63
CA ASN A 11 3.99 -14.08 -3.39
C ASN A 11 4.92 -14.86 -2.46
N GLU A 12 5.38 -16.02 -2.91
CA GLU A 12 6.32 -16.87 -2.15
C GLU A 12 7.65 -16.14 -1.90
N THR A 13 7.98 -15.19 -2.77
CA THR A 13 9.17 -14.34 -2.65
C THR A 13 8.84 -13.04 -1.91
N LYS A 14 9.16 -12.96 -0.61
CA LYS A 14 9.02 -11.74 0.19
C LYS A 14 10.13 -10.74 -0.14
N SER A 15 9.97 -9.99 -1.22
CA SER A 15 10.88 -8.87 -1.51
C SER A 15 10.54 -7.68 -0.60
N LYS A 16 11.57 -7.03 -0.04
CA LYS A 16 11.42 -5.78 0.71
C LYS A 16 11.67 -4.62 -0.24
N ALA A 17 10.75 -3.66 -0.26
CA ALA A 17 10.85 -2.44 -1.03
C ALA A 17 10.93 -1.21 -0.11
N VAL A 18 11.41 -0.09 -0.66
CA VAL A 18 11.36 1.22 -0.01
C VAL A 18 10.38 2.10 -0.79
N ALA A 19 9.26 2.44 -0.16
CA ALA A 19 8.26 3.32 -0.76
C ALA A 19 8.75 4.78 -0.70
N ASN A 20 8.91 5.42 -1.86
CA ASN A 20 9.33 6.82 -1.96
C ASN A 20 8.18 7.66 -2.53
N LEU A 21 7.66 8.60 -1.74
CA LEU A 21 6.63 9.53 -2.19
C LEU A 21 7.28 10.87 -2.56
N LEU A 22 7.37 11.14 -3.87
CA LEU A 22 8.03 12.32 -4.41
C LEU A 22 7.06 13.53 -4.50
N PRO A 23 7.53 14.77 -4.30
CA PRO A 23 6.69 15.98 -4.38
C PRO A 23 6.49 16.43 -5.85
N CYS A 24 6.33 15.47 -6.76
CA CYS A 24 6.14 15.72 -8.17
C CYS A 24 5.47 14.53 -8.85
N ARG A 25 4.77 14.79 -9.95
CA ARG A 25 4.23 13.74 -10.83
C ARG A 25 5.28 13.32 -11.85
N ILE A 26 5.49 12.02 -11.97
CA ILE A 26 6.24 11.39 -13.07
C ILE A 26 5.18 10.80 -14.01
N HIS A 27 5.24 11.13 -15.31
CA HIS A 27 4.27 10.64 -16.29
C HIS A 27 4.53 9.20 -16.78
N HIS A 28 5.73 8.70 -16.56
CA HIS A 28 6.10 7.35 -16.93
C HIS A 28 5.73 6.38 -15.81
N ASP A 29 4.86 5.41 -16.13
CA ASP A 29 4.50 4.31 -15.25
C ASP A 29 5.17 3.03 -15.75
N GLY A 30 6.13 2.50 -14.99
CA GLY A 30 6.85 1.28 -15.35
C GLY A 30 8.20 1.13 -14.64
N SER A 31 8.83 -0.03 -14.86
CA SER A 31 10.17 -0.31 -14.31
C SER A 31 11.24 0.61 -14.89
N ILE A 32 12.27 0.89 -14.10
CA ILE A 32 13.44 1.67 -14.49
C ILE A 32 14.70 0.86 -14.17
N ASP A 33 15.40 0.39 -15.20
CA ASP A 33 16.52 -0.57 -15.06
C ASP A 33 17.71 -0.02 -14.25
N GLN A 34 17.87 1.30 -14.16
CA GLN A 34 19.01 1.96 -13.53
C GLN A 34 18.61 2.90 -12.39
N ALA A 35 17.51 2.63 -11.70
CA ALA A 35 17.05 3.49 -10.61
C ALA A 35 18.14 3.76 -9.55
N SER A 36 18.92 2.75 -9.17
CA SER A 36 20.00 2.86 -8.17
C SER A 36 21.13 3.81 -8.57
N THR A 37 21.38 3.98 -9.88
CA THR A 37 22.40 4.89 -10.41
C THR A 37 22.01 6.35 -10.25
N PHE A 38 20.72 6.67 -10.38
CA PHE A 38 20.21 8.04 -10.39
C PHE A 38 19.51 8.45 -9.08
N TRP A 39 19.14 7.46 -8.27
CA TRP A 39 18.43 7.65 -7.02
C TRP A 39 19.17 6.97 -5.89
N THR A 40 19.96 7.76 -5.16
CA THR A 40 20.75 7.27 -4.02
C THR A 40 20.53 8.18 -2.80
N PRO A 41 19.36 8.10 -2.14
CA PRO A 41 19.10 8.79 -0.88
C PRO A 41 20.18 8.51 0.15
N THR A 42 20.67 9.57 0.80
CA THR A 42 21.62 9.48 1.91
C THR A 42 20.92 9.81 3.21
N THR A 43 21.34 9.19 4.31
CA THR A 43 20.83 9.53 5.64
C THR A 43 21.67 10.65 6.21
N THR A 44 21.04 11.72 6.66
CA THR A 44 21.70 12.82 7.36
C THR A 44 21.90 12.46 8.84
N ASN A 45 22.73 13.24 9.55
CA ASN A 45 22.96 13.05 10.98
C ASN A 45 21.69 13.23 11.83
N GLU A 46 20.68 13.91 11.29
CA GLU A 46 19.40 14.21 11.94
C GLU A 46 18.35 13.10 11.71
N GLY A 47 18.71 12.03 10.98
CA GLY A 47 17.81 10.93 10.66
C GLY A 47 16.87 11.20 9.49
N THR A 48 16.97 12.36 8.84
CA THR A 48 16.26 12.67 7.59
C THR A 48 16.98 12.06 6.39
N ARG A 49 16.28 11.90 5.28
CA ARG A 49 16.87 11.47 4.01
C ARG A 49 17.15 12.69 3.14
N LEU A 50 18.28 12.69 2.46
CA LEU A 50 18.64 13.73 1.50
C LEU A 50 18.88 13.10 0.13
N ALA A 51 18.23 13.66 -0.89
CA ALA A 51 18.41 13.24 -2.27
C ALA A 51 18.29 14.44 -3.21
N TYR A 52 18.77 14.29 -4.44
CA TYR A 52 18.57 15.25 -5.51
C TYR A 52 17.83 14.58 -6.65
N PHE A 53 16.70 15.16 -7.04
CA PHE A 53 15.91 14.67 -8.16
C PHE A 53 15.81 15.77 -9.22
N ARG A 54 16.28 15.48 -10.44
CA ARG A 54 16.27 16.44 -11.56
C ARG A 54 16.91 17.80 -11.21
N GLY A 55 17.98 17.77 -10.41
CA GLY A 55 18.70 18.97 -9.95
C GLY A 55 18.06 19.71 -8.77
N ARG A 56 16.93 19.22 -8.22
CA ARG A 56 16.25 19.82 -7.07
C ARG A 56 16.59 19.07 -5.79
N LYS A 57 16.89 19.81 -4.72
CA LYS A 57 17.16 19.24 -3.39
C LYS A 57 15.84 18.76 -2.77
N LEU A 58 15.83 17.51 -2.33
CA LEU A 58 14.72 16.91 -1.62
C LEU A 58 15.15 16.50 -0.21
N GLU A 59 14.32 16.82 0.78
CA GLU A 59 14.48 16.38 2.16
C GLU A 59 13.33 15.43 2.52
N GLY A 60 13.68 14.23 2.95
CA GLY A 60 12.77 13.12 3.18
C GLY A 60 12.57 12.84 4.65
N LYS A 61 11.31 12.78 5.09
CA LYS A 61 10.93 12.24 6.40
C LYS A 61 10.66 10.74 6.25
N VAL A 62 11.33 9.92 7.07
CA VAL A 62 11.02 8.49 7.17
C VAL A 62 9.82 8.32 8.10
N VAL A 63 8.76 7.69 7.60
CA VAL A 63 7.55 7.39 8.37
C VAL A 63 7.38 5.87 8.41
N LYS A 64 7.37 5.31 9.62
CA LYS A 64 7.18 3.88 9.82
C LYS A 64 5.70 3.53 9.76
N ILE A 65 5.40 2.37 9.16
CA ILE A 65 4.06 1.82 9.19
C ILE A 65 3.75 1.34 10.61
N PRO A 66 2.58 1.70 11.19
CA PRO A 66 2.18 1.22 12.51
C PRO A 66 2.12 -0.31 12.57
N GLU A 67 2.41 -0.89 13.74
CA GLU A 67 2.49 -2.35 13.92
C GLU A 67 1.18 -3.10 13.58
N GLN A 68 0.04 -2.41 13.71
CA GLN A 68 -1.28 -2.93 13.34
C GLN A 68 -1.55 -2.95 11.82
N CYS A 69 -0.62 -2.41 11.02
CA CYS A 69 -0.76 -2.25 9.57
C CYS A 69 0.39 -2.95 8.84
N ARG A 70 0.13 -3.36 7.60
CA ARG A 70 1.15 -3.96 6.72
C ARG A 70 1.19 -3.23 5.39
N GLY A 71 2.37 -2.71 5.03
CA GLY A 71 2.62 -2.11 3.73
C GLY A 71 2.87 -3.16 2.66
N VAL A 72 2.08 -3.15 1.59
CA VAL A 72 2.22 -4.07 0.45
C VAL A 72 2.19 -3.31 -0.87
N VAL A 73 3.00 -3.77 -1.83
CA VAL A 73 2.89 -3.40 -3.25
C VAL A 73 2.17 -4.52 -3.95
N VAL A 74 1.13 -4.18 -4.72
CA VAL A 74 0.29 -5.15 -5.43
C VAL A 74 0.27 -4.84 -6.91
N GLU A 75 0.26 -5.88 -7.72
CA GLU A 75 0.03 -5.81 -9.16
C GLU A 75 -1.25 -6.56 -9.50
N GLN A 76 -2.03 -6.02 -10.43
CA GLN A 76 -3.22 -6.71 -10.92
C GLN A 76 -2.79 -7.99 -11.64
N ALA A 77 -3.35 -9.13 -11.24
CA ALA A 77 -3.12 -10.36 -11.97
C ALA A 77 -3.76 -10.22 -13.36
N PRO A 78 -3.11 -10.69 -14.45
CA PRO A 78 -3.76 -10.72 -15.75
C PRO A 78 -5.07 -11.49 -15.63
N GLU A 79 -6.17 -10.88 -16.10
CA GLU A 79 -7.44 -11.59 -16.19
C GLU A 79 -7.19 -12.84 -17.02
N ARG A 80 -7.38 -14.03 -16.42
CA ARG A 80 -7.33 -15.26 -17.20
C ARG A 80 -8.45 -15.16 -18.24
N ASP A 81 -8.05 -15.09 -19.50
CA ASP A 81 -8.95 -15.10 -20.65
C ASP A 81 -10.02 -16.19 -20.48
N ARG A 82 -11.28 -15.77 -20.63
CA ARG A 82 -12.54 -16.52 -20.50
C ARG A 82 -12.72 -17.67 -21.53
N LYS A 83 -11.67 -18.36 -21.97
CA LYS A 83 -11.81 -19.42 -22.99
C LYS A 83 -10.92 -20.63 -22.73
N SER A 84 -11.13 -21.32 -21.63
CA SER A 84 -10.82 -22.74 -21.48
C SER A 84 -11.44 -23.20 -20.17
N THR A 85 -12.07 -24.38 -20.17
CA THR A 85 -12.71 -25.01 -19.01
C THR A 85 -14.16 -24.58 -18.76
N ASN A 86 -15.06 -25.00 -19.66
CA ASN A 86 -16.04 -26.05 -19.36
C ASN A 86 -16.97 -26.24 -20.55
N GLU A 87 -16.57 -27.11 -21.48
CA GLU A 87 -17.55 -27.96 -22.14
C GLU A 87 -18.01 -28.97 -21.07
N ASP A 88 -19.33 -29.16 -20.99
CA ASP A 88 -20.06 -30.13 -20.16
C ASP A 88 -20.25 -29.79 -18.67
N VAL A 89 -21.45 -29.30 -18.32
CA VAL A 89 -22.43 -29.94 -17.41
C VAL A 89 -23.56 -28.97 -17.02
N VAL A 90 -24.74 -29.27 -17.58
CA VAL A 90 -26.16 -29.02 -17.20
C VAL A 90 -26.74 -27.60 -17.04
N GLU A 91 -27.80 -27.38 -17.81
CA GLU A 91 -28.88 -26.41 -17.64
C GLU A 91 -29.56 -26.57 -16.27
N ASP A 92 -29.58 -25.52 -15.41
CA ASP A 92 -30.77 -25.08 -14.68
C ASP A 92 -30.56 -23.77 -13.88
N LEU A 93 -31.47 -22.81 -14.11
CA LEU A 93 -31.96 -21.68 -13.28
C LEU A 93 -31.09 -20.43 -12.98
N ASP A 94 -31.73 -19.28 -13.23
CA ASP A 94 -31.41 -17.87 -12.87
C ASP A 94 -30.33 -17.12 -13.67
N ALA A 95 -30.70 -16.77 -14.91
CA ALA A 95 -29.96 -15.90 -15.82
C ALA A 95 -30.14 -14.39 -15.54
N ASP A 96 -29.78 -13.91 -14.34
CA ASP A 96 -29.69 -12.46 -14.05
C ASP A 96 -28.61 -12.07 -13.00
N GLN A 97 -27.74 -12.99 -12.60
CA GLN A 97 -26.53 -12.66 -11.83
C GLN A 97 -25.31 -12.94 -12.70
N GLU A 98 -24.77 -11.89 -13.34
CA GLU A 98 -23.37 -11.93 -13.75
C GLU A 98 -22.55 -12.25 -12.47
N PRO A 99 -21.73 -13.31 -12.45
CA PRO A 99 -20.95 -13.62 -11.26
C PRO A 99 -20.06 -12.42 -10.96
N GLU A 100 -20.25 -11.80 -9.79
CA GLU A 100 -19.45 -10.68 -9.30
C GLU A 100 -17.97 -11.07 -9.40
N GLN A 101 -17.27 -10.52 -10.39
CA GLN A 101 -15.93 -10.95 -10.72
C GLN A 101 -14.95 -10.40 -9.69
N ILE A 102 -14.48 -11.25 -8.79
CA ILE A 102 -13.48 -10.89 -7.78
C ILE A 102 -12.18 -10.53 -8.49
N GLY A 103 -11.75 -9.28 -8.39
CA GLY A 103 -10.46 -8.85 -8.93
C GLY A 103 -9.32 -9.56 -8.18
N SER A 104 -8.39 -10.17 -8.90
CA SER A 104 -7.23 -10.85 -8.32
C SER A 104 -6.00 -9.94 -8.38
N MET A 105 -5.36 -9.74 -7.23
CA MET A 105 -4.13 -8.97 -7.10
C MET A 105 -3.02 -9.84 -6.51
N LYS A 106 -1.80 -9.68 -7.01
CA LYS A 106 -0.60 -10.37 -6.52
C LYS A 106 0.26 -9.40 -5.73
N ILE A 107 0.63 -9.77 -4.51
CA ILE A 107 1.58 -8.99 -3.69
C ILE A 107 2.97 -9.16 -4.30
N THR A 108 3.64 -8.09 -4.72
CA THR A 108 4.98 -8.17 -5.31
C THR A 108 6.09 -7.83 -4.33
N ALA A 109 5.82 -6.92 -3.40
CA ALA A 109 6.76 -6.51 -2.36
C ALA A 109 6.05 -6.08 -1.06
N GLU A 110 6.81 -6.02 0.02
CA GLU A 110 6.38 -5.47 1.30
C GLU A 110 7.30 -4.31 1.71
N PHE A 111 6.79 -3.37 2.48
CA PHE A 111 7.58 -2.27 3.03
C PHE A 111 7.13 -1.96 4.46
N ASP A 112 8.11 -1.67 5.32
CA ASP A 112 7.87 -1.35 6.74
C ASP A 112 7.91 0.16 7.00
N GLU A 113 8.48 0.92 6.07
CA GLU A 113 8.59 2.37 6.13
C GLU A 113 8.39 2.98 4.75
N MET A 114 7.95 4.24 4.75
CA MET A 114 7.89 5.10 3.58
C MET A 114 8.74 6.34 3.80
N VAL A 115 9.26 6.90 2.72
CA VAL A 115 9.96 8.18 2.73
C VAL A 115 9.10 9.22 2.01
N VAL A 116 8.65 10.22 2.77
CA VAL A 116 7.88 11.35 2.23
C VAL A 116 8.85 12.49 1.95
N TRP A 117 8.96 12.88 0.69
CA TRP A 117 9.93 13.87 0.23
C TRP A 117 9.31 15.24 0.05
N GLY A 118 9.91 16.26 0.68
CA GLY A 118 9.59 17.66 0.50
C GLY A 118 10.67 18.42 -0.28
N HIS A 119 10.30 19.54 -0.90
CA HIS A 119 11.25 20.39 -1.61
C HIS A 119 11.96 21.31 -0.62
N GLU A 120 13.28 21.17 -0.50
CA GLU A 120 14.16 21.96 0.40
C GLU A 120 13.76 22.01 1.88
N THR A 121 12.73 21.26 2.26
CA THR A 121 12.12 21.25 3.59
C THR A 121 11.66 19.84 3.91
N VAL A 122 11.80 19.45 5.17
CA VAL A 122 11.32 18.15 5.67
C VAL A 122 9.79 18.22 5.80
N ALA A 123 9.10 17.26 5.20
CA ALA A 123 7.65 17.11 5.37
C ALA A 123 7.31 16.81 6.84
N ASP A 124 6.32 17.51 7.40
CA ASP A 124 5.82 17.26 8.76
C ASP A 124 4.31 16.96 8.76
N ALA A 125 3.76 16.47 9.86
CA ALA A 125 2.34 16.15 9.97
C ALA A 125 1.42 17.39 9.88
N SER A 126 1.95 18.59 10.12
CA SER A 126 1.18 19.84 10.03
C SER A 126 0.98 20.29 8.57
N THR A 127 1.89 19.91 7.69
CA THR A 127 1.94 20.35 6.28
C THR A 127 1.63 19.22 5.30
N ASP A 128 1.97 17.98 5.61
CA ASP A 128 1.86 16.84 4.69
C ASP A 128 0.73 15.87 5.10
N PRO A 129 -0.24 15.61 4.20
CA PRO A 129 -1.37 14.74 4.50
C PRO A 129 -1.00 13.27 4.64
N TYR A 130 0.08 12.79 4.00
CA TYR A 130 0.50 11.39 4.08
C TYR A 130 1.18 11.10 5.40
N VAL A 131 2.05 12.02 5.85
CA VAL A 131 2.66 11.96 7.19
C VAL A 131 1.56 11.94 8.24
N ARG A 132 0.61 12.89 8.17
CA ARG A 132 -0.54 12.95 9.09
C ARG A 132 -1.39 11.68 9.05
N SER A 133 -1.62 11.13 7.86
CA SER A 133 -2.45 9.94 7.71
C SER A 133 -1.85 8.74 8.45
N ILE A 134 -0.54 8.54 8.32
CA ILE A 134 0.12 7.40 8.97
C ILE A 134 0.32 7.63 10.46
N GLU A 135 0.72 8.83 10.86
CA GLU A 135 1.02 9.14 12.27
C GLU A 135 -0.24 9.34 13.11
N GLU A 136 -1.33 9.89 12.56
CA GLU A 136 -2.51 10.28 13.35
C GLU A 136 -3.76 9.49 12.93
N TRP A 137 -4.10 9.50 11.63
CA TRP A 137 -5.36 8.95 11.15
C TRP A 137 -5.49 7.44 11.40
N LEU A 138 -4.44 6.66 11.11
CA LEU A 138 -4.48 5.20 11.34
C LEU A 138 -4.71 4.85 12.81
N GLN A 139 -4.14 5.63 13.75
CA GLN A 139 -4.35 5.42 15.18
C GLN A 139 -5.76 5.82 15.61
N MET A 140 -6.27 6.93 15.08
CA MET A 140 -7.64 7.39 15.34
C MET A 140 -8.66 6.38 14.81
N ALA A 141 -8.48 5.91 13.57
CA ALA A 141 -9.34 4.92 12.94
C ALA A 141 -9.35 3.62 13.75
N ASP A 142 -8.20 3.14 14.20
CA ASP A 142 -8.11 1.95 15.07
C ASP A 142 -8.95 2.11 16.34
N ARG A 143 -8.83 3.24 17.05
CA ARG A 143 -9.63 3.50 18.26
C ARG A 143 -11.13 3.57 18.01
N ILE A 144 -11.56 4.21 16.92
CA ILE A 144 -12.99 4.33 16.58
C ILE A 144 -13.62 2.96 16.32
N HIS A 145 -12.88 2.07 15.64
CA HIS A 145 -13.38 0.76 15.25
C HIS A 145 -13.00 -0.35 16.25
N SER A 146 -12.29 -0.03 17.32
CA SER A 146 -12.02 -0.97 18.41
C SER A 146 -13.31 -1.27 19.17
N TYR A 147 -13.62 -2.56 19.31
CA TYR A 147 -14.73 -2.98 20.16
C TYR A 147 -14.28 -2.95 21.62
N SER A 148 -15.04 -2.27 22.49
CA SER A 148 -14.82 -2.40 23.92
C SER A 148 -15.11 -3.86 24.31
N PRO A 149 -14.20 -4.55 25.03
CA PRO A 149 -14.54 -5.86 25.57
C PRO A 149 -15.77 -5.69 26.45
N SER A 150 -16.81 -6.48 26.20
CA SER A 150 -18.00 -6.54 27.05
C SER A 150 -17.52 -6.73 28.48
N THR A 151 -17.73 -5.72 29.31
CA THR A 151 -17.48 -5.84 30.74
C THR A 151 -18.46 -6.89 31.23
N ASP A 152 -18.01 -8.14 31.37
CA ASP A 152 -18.80 -9.19 31.97
C ASP A 152 -19.24 -8.68 33.34
N MET A 153 -20.53 -8.40 33.45
CA MET A 153 -21.21 -8.13 34.71
C MET A 153 -21.14 -9.40 35.54
N THR A 154 -20.00 -9.63 36.18
CA THR A 154 -19.90 -10.64 37.23
C THR A 154 -20.58 -10.03 38.46
N GLN A 155 -21.88 -10.27 38.55
CA GLN A 155 -22.68 -10.05 39.75
C GLN A 155 -21.95 -10.63 40.96
N LYS A 156 -21.88 -9.85 42.04
CA LYS A 156 -21.78 -10.37 43.39
C LYS A 156 -22.71 -9.58 44.31
#